data_AF-A0A9W4KCM1-F1
#
_entry.id   AF-A0A9W4KCM1-F1
#
_cell.length_a   1.000
_cell.length_b   1.000
_cell.length_c   1.000
_cell.angle_alpha   90.00
_cell.angle_beta   90.00
_cell.angle_gamma   90.00
#
_symmetry.space_group_name_H-M   'P 1'
#
loop_
_entity.id
_entity.type
_entity.pdbx_description
1 polymer ?
#
loop_
_entity_poly.entity_id
_entity_poly.type
_entity_poly.pdbx_seq_one_letter_code
_entity_poly.pdbx_strand_id
1 'polypeptide(L)'
;MASTVDTVLAVEKSAVNHVEDTLGHGAVNEARQATDDEHAQTLMQALRENRKAVMWSVLISVSIIMEGYDTILMANFFAYPSFNQKYGQDYGGDIGWQVSAPWQTGLNMASTVGCIFGGILNGYCASKYGYRIVMFVALIFLNALIFVTFFANSAGVLVTGQVLCGLSWGVFATIGPAYASEVCPTVLRGYLTIYVNLCWAIGQLIASGVLYGLVDRKDQWGYRIPFGLQWIWPVPLMVICWLAPESPWWLVRQDRLEDAKRSIRRLGGTKTEEQINGQLAMMVHTIKLEAEIEAGTTYYDCFKGVDLRRTEICCMAFVGQILSGSTFAYSPAYFFTQAGLSVNHSFQLGVGCTGIAFVGTCFSWWLITGFGRRTLYVWGQGLLCTTLFLIGILDVSSSANGIMWAQAGLCFFWLLIYSLTVGPITYAIVSETSSVRLRPLTVCLARTAYQIVNVVSQVLHPYFMNPTAWNASGKSGFFWGGTALAAFVWAFFRLPEAKNRTYAELDILFASKIKANKFASTVVDPYAVRPSESEEGLVREKPQEPNE
;
A
#
# COMPACT_ATOMS: atom_id res chain seq x y z
N MET A 1 15.32 -32.80 -6.34
CA MET A 1 15.74 -32.19 -5.06
C MET A 1 17.26 -32.08 -4.94
N ALA A 2 18.05 -33.16 -5.06
CA ALA A 2 19.52 -33.11 -4.94
C ALA A 2 20.16 -31.89 -5.64
N SER A 3 20.01 -31.77 -6.96
CA SER A 3 20.57 -30.63 -7.74
C SER A 3 20.10 -29.24 -7.27
N THR A 4 18.94 -29.12 -6.62
CA THR A 4 18.46 -27.86 -6.03
C THR A 4 19.20 -27.53 -4.75
N VAL A 5 19.44 -28.54 -3.89
CA VAL A 5 20.23 -28.40 -2.65
C VAL A 5 21.71 -28.15 -3.00
N ASP A 6 22.26 -28.88 -3.97
CA ASP A 6 23.63 -28.67 -4.46
C ASP A 6 23.82 -27.27 -5.05
N THR A 7 22.81 -26.75 -5.78
CA THR A 7 22.84 -25.36 -6.29
C THR A 7 22.79 -24.34 -5.16
N VAL A 8 21.91 -24.51 -4.16
CA VAL A 8 21.84 -23.60 -3.00
C VAL A 8 23.16 -23.61 -2.21
N LEU A 9 23.73 -24.78 -1.95
CA LEU A 9 25.03 -24.91 -1.28
C LEU A 9 26.21 -24.36 -2.10
N ALA A 10 26.10 -24.34 -3.43
CA ALA A 10 27.09 -23.70 -4.30
C ALA A 10 26.97 -22.17 -4.26
N VAL A 11 25.74 -21.63 -4.33
CA VAL A 11 25.44 -20.19 -4.19
C VAL A 11 25.83 -19.67 -2.81
N GLU A 12 25.52 -20.40 -1.75
CA GLU A 12 25.90 -20.06 -0.37
C GLU A 12 27.43 -20.00 -0.23
N LYS A 13 28.16 -20.98 -0.80
CA LYS A 13 29.64 -20.96 -0.85
C LYS A 13 30.20 -19.81 -1.70
N SER A 14 29.57 -19.49 -2.84
CA SER A 14 29.95 -18.34 -3.68
C SER A 14 29.83 -17.03 -2.88
N ALA A 15 28.67 -16.81 -2.24
CA ALA A 15 28.40 -15.64 -1.43
C ALA A 15 29.24 -15.58 -0.14
N VAL A 16 29.65 -16.72 0.44
CA VAL A 16 30.60 -16.80 1.58
C VAL A 16 32.01 -16.42 1.13
N ASN A 17 32.57 -17.11 0.12
CA ASN A 17 33.92 -16.84 -0.39
C ASN A 17 34.07 -15.38 -0.81
N HIS A 18 33.08 -14.86 -1.53
CA HIS A 18 33.08 -13.48 -1.98
C HIS A 18 33.15 -12.45 -0.83
N VAL A 19 32.48 -12.72 0.30
CA VAL A 19 32.50 -11.81 1.46
C VAL A 19 33.87 -11.81 2.12
N GLU A 20 34.52 -12.96 2.22
CA GLU A 20 35.92 -13.03 2.68
C GLU A 20 36.87 -12.32 1.70
N ASP A 21 36.70 -12.47 0.38
CA ASP A 21 37.48 -11.77 -0.64
C ASP A 21 37.34 -10.24 -0.57
N THR A 22 36.16 -9.72 -0.23
CA THR A 22 35.86 -8.27 -0.23
C THR A 22 36.13 -7.59 1.11
N LEU A 23 35.96 -8.29 2.23
CA LEU A 23 35.99 -7.70 3.59
C LEU A 23 36.97 -8.40 4.55
N GLY A 24 37.60 -9.49 4.13
CA GLY A 24 38.60 -10.24 4.89
C GLY A 24 38.04 -11.43 5.68
N HIS A 25 38.93 -12.37 6.03
CA HIS A 25 38.60 -13.53 6.85
C HIS A 25 38.04 -13.10 8.21
N GLY A 26 36.86 -13.62 8.54
CA GLY A 26 36.11 -13.26 9.76
C GLY A 26 34.79 -12.52 9.49
N ALA A 27 34.68 -11.78 8.38
CA ALA A 27 33.48 -11.01 8.02
C ALA A 27 32.20 -11.86 7.93
N VAL A 28 32.32 -13.15 7.60
CA VAL A 28 31.22 -14.13 7.55
C VAL A 28 30.68 -14.47 8.95
N ASN A 29 31.55 -14.49 9.98
CA ASN A 29 31.13 -14.71 11.36
C ASN A 29 30.48 -13.44 11.95
N GLU A 30 31.03 -12.26 11.66
CA GLU A 30 30.40 -10.98 12.00
C GLU A 30 29.01 -10.85 11.36
N ALA A 31 28.88 -11.26 10.08
CA ALA A 31 27.61 -11.24 9.37
C ALA A 31 26.58 -12.19 10.00
N ARG A 32 27.00 -13.40 10.38
CA ARG A 32 26.13 -14.36 11.07
C ARG A 32 25.65 -13.84 12.42
N GLN A 33 26.55 -13.29 13.25
CA GLN A 33 26.19 -12.65 14.52
C GLN A 33 25.22 -11.48 14.31
N ALA A 34 25.44 -10.62 13.33
CA ALA A 34 24.53 -9.51 13.00
C ALA A 34 23.13 -9.99 12.56
N THR A 35 23.02 -11.18 11.97
CA THR A 35 21.75 -11.81 11.59
C THR A 35 21.00 -12.32 12.82
N ASP A 36 21.70 -13.09 13.67
CA ASP A 36 21.14 -13.66 14.89
C ASP A 36 20.73 -12.54 15.89
N ASP A 37 21.51 -11.47 15.98
CA ASP A 37 21.18 -10.25 16.74
C ASP A 37 19.92 -9.57 16.19
N GLU A 38 19.79 -9.33 14.87
CA GLU A 38 18.58 -8.68 14.31
C GLU A 38 17.32 -9.52 14.56
N HIS A 39 17.43 -10.85 14.50
CA HIS A 39 16.33 -11.76 14.83
C HIS A 39 16.00 -11.83 16.33
N ALA A 40 16.96 -11.57 17.22
CA ALA A 40 16.76 -11.52 18.67
C ALA A 40 16.12 -10.21 19.17
N GLN A 41 16.13 -9.13 18.38
CA GLN A 41 15.66 -7.82 18.85
C GLN A 41 14.15 -7.76 19.11
N THR A 42 13.78 -7.45 20.35
CA THR A 42 12.39 -7.10 20.70
C THR A 42 11.96 -5.79 20.04
N LEU A 43 10.68 -5.65 19.73
CA LEU A 43 10.18 -4.54 18.92
C LEU A 43 10.43 -3.15 19.54
N MET A 44 10.36 -3.05 20.86
CA MET A 44 10.66 -1.83 21.62
C MET A 44 12.16 -1.48 21.63
N GLN A 45 13.01 -2.50 21.60
CA GLN A 45 14.47 -2.37 21.51
C GLN A 45 14.89 -1.94 20.11
N ALA A 46 14.39 -2.62 19.07
CA ALA A 46 14.62 -2.27 17.66
C ALA A 46 14.24 -0.81 17.36
N LEU A 47 13.10 -0.34 17.90
CA LEU A 47 12.66 1.05 17.79
C LEU A 47 13.61 2.04 18.50
N ARG A 48 14.10 1.68 19.70
CA ARG A 48 14.96 2.54 20.54
C ARG A 48 16.37 2.69 19.95
N GLU A 49 16.94 1.60 19.46
CA GLU A 49 18.28 1.57 18.85
C GLU A 49 18.27 2.24 17.48
N ASN A 50 17.34 1.85 16.60
CA ASN A 50 17.26 2.34 15.21
C ASN A 50 16.45 3.64 15.06
N ARG A 51 16.27 4.41 16.14
CA ARG A 51 15.44 5.64 16.20
C ARG A 51 15.70 6.65 15.07
N LYS A 52 16.95 6.78 14.59
CA LYS A 52 17.30 7.67 13.46
C LYS A 52 16.77 7.10 12.13
N ALA A 53 16.91 5.79 11.90
CA ALA A 53 16.39 5.12 10.71
C ALA A 53 14.86 5.19 10.65
N VAL A 54 14.18 4.92 11.77
CA VAL A 54 12.72 5.07 11.90
C VAL A 54 12.29 6.50 11.61
N MET A 55 12.99 7.51 12.16
CA MET A 55 12.72 8.92 11.88
C MET A 55 12.85 9.26 10.37
N TRP A 56 13.93 8.85 9.70
CA TRP A 56 14.09 9.10 8.25
C TRP A 56 13.05 8.35 7.43
N SER A 57 12.73 7.10 7.79
CA SER A 57 11.69 6.29 7.14
C SER A 57 10.31 6.95 7.25
N VAL A 58 9.95 7.44 8.45
CA VAL A 58 8.71 8.19 8.67
C VAL A 58 8.68 9.47 7.84
N LEU A 59 9.75 10.28 7.88
CA LEU A 59 9.83 11.56 7.18
C LEU A 59 9.83 11.43 5.64
N ILE A 60 10.34 10.33 5.08
CA ILE A 60 10.23 10.04 3.65
C ILE A 60 8.84 9.51 3.28
N SER A 61 8.22 8.68 4.13
CA SER A 61 6.83 8.23 3.94
C SER A 61 5.79 9.35 4.04
N VAL A 62 6.10 10.50 4.65
CA VAL A 62 5.28 11.73 4.58
C VAL A 62 5.01 12.17 3.14
N SER A 63 5.85 11.81 2.16
CA SER A 63 5.55 12.08 0.74
C SER A 63 4.27 11.41 0.23
N ILE A 64 3.85 10.30 0.85
CA ILE A 64 2.62 9.57 0.53
C ILE A 64 1.38 10.31 1.05
N ILE A 65 1.53 11.21 2.03
CA ILE A 65 0.46 12.11 2.50
C ILE A 65 0.02 13.06 1.37
N MET A 66 0.92 13.42 0.45
CA MET A 66 0.56 14.23 -0.73
C MET A 66 -0.34 13.49 -1.72
N GLU A 67 -0.06 12.20 -1.96
CA GLU A 67 -0.90 11.34 -2.81
C GLU A 67 -2.29 11.17 -2.18
N GLY A 68 -2.34 10.86 -0.88
CA GLY A 68 -3.59 10.82 -0.11
C GLY A 68 -4.39 12.13 -0.17
N TYR A 69 -3.70 13.29 -0.16
CA TYR A 69 -4.34 14.60 -0.25
C TYR A 69 -4.99 14.88 -1.62
N ASP A 70 -4.30 14.62 -2.74
CA ASP A 70 -4.90 14.88 -4.07
C ASP A 70 -5.98 13.85 -4.44
N THR A 71 -5.85 12.58 -4.04
CA THR A 71 -6.75 11.50 -4.49
C THR A 71 -8.24 11.71 -4.19
N ILE A 72 -8.59 12.53 -3.18
CA ILE A 72 -9.98 12.92 -2.91
C ILE A 72 -10.32 14.35 -3.36
N LEU A 73 -9.32 15.15 -3.69
CA LEU A 73 -9.46 16.58 -3.99
C LEU A 73 -10.35 16.81 -5.22
N MET A 74 -10.08 16.09 -6.30
CA MET A 74 -10.80 16.23 -7.57
C MET A 74 -12.27 15.82 -7.46
N ALA A 75 -12.55 14.68 -6.82
CA ALA A 75 -13.91 14.20 -6.62
C ALA A 75 -14.76 15.18 -5.77
N ASN A 76 -14.16 15.82 -4.76
CA ASN A 76 -14.83 16.83 -3.95
C ASN A 76 -15.03 18.17 -4.71
N PHE A 77 -14.15 18.53 -5.65
CA PHE A 77 -14.32 19.75 -6.44
C PHE A 77 -15.54 19.73 -7.36
N PHE A 78 -16.08 18.57 -7.74
CA PHE A 78 -17.34 18.52 -8.51
C PHE A 78 -18.56 18.99 -7.69
N ALA A 79 -18.44 19.04 -6.36
CA ALA A 79 -19.44 19.65 -5.47
C ALA A 79 -19.21 21.15 -5.20
N TYR A 80 -18.13 21.76 -5.72
CA TYR A 80 -17.83 23.19 -5.56
C TYR A 80 -18.46 24.02 -6.69
N PRO A 81 -19.41 24.94 -6.40
CA PRO A 81 -20.05 25.77 -7.42
C PRO A 81 -19.05 26.61 -8.23
N SER A 82 -18.01 27.15 -7.58
CA SER A 82 -16.99 27.98 -8.24
C SER A 82 -15.99 27.19 -9.10
N PHE A 83 -15.93 25.86 -8.94
CA PHE A 83 -15.19 24.97 -9.84
C PHE A 83 -16.04 24.64 -11.08
N ASN A 84 -17.30 24.24 -10.87
CA ASN A 84 -18.24 23.93 -11.95
C ASN A 84 -18.54 25.13 -12.84
N GLN A 85 -18.59 26.35 -12.30
CA GLN A 85 -18.72 27.59 -13.09
C GLN A 85 -17.51 27.91 -13.98
N LYS A 86 -16.32 27.33 -13.72
CA LYS A 86 -15.11 27.58 -14.52
C LYS A 86 -14.81 26.48 -15.52
N TYR A 87 -15.00 25.21 -15.14
CA TYR A 87 -14.61 24.06 -15.96
C TYR A 87 -15.81 23.25 -16.48
N GLY A 88 -17.02 23.56 -16.03
CA GLY A 88 -18.25 22.95 -16.48
C GLY A 88 -18.98 23.73 -17.55
N GLN A 89 -20.20 23.29 -17.82
CA GLN A 89 -21.16 23.94 -18.72
C GLN A 89 -22.45 24.19 -17.95
N ASP A 90 -23.22 25.20 -18.35
CA ASP A 90 -24.57 25.40 -17.85
C ASP A 90 -25.51 24.43 -18.58
N TYR A 91 -26.16 23.53 -17.84
CA TYR A 91 -27.15 22.60 -18.37
C TYR A 91 -28.59 23.11 -18.28
N GLY A 92 -28.81 24.26 -17.62
CA GLY A 92 -30.12 24.86 -17.42
C GLY A 92 -31.02 24.12 -16.43
N GLY A 93 -32.15 24.77 -16.09
CA GLY A 93 -33.12 24.25 -15.11
C GLY A 93 -32.50 24.03 -13.72
N ASP A 94 -33.08 23.08 -12.97
CA ASP A 94 -32.66 22.77 -11.59
C ASP A 94 -31.28 22.08 -11.48
N ILE A 95 -30.65 21.74 -12.63
CA ILE A 95 -29.37 21.02 -12.71
C ILE A 95 -28.17 21.98 -12.57
N GLY A 96 -28.31 23.18 -13.15
CA GLY A 96 -27.31 24.26 -13.08
C GLY A 96 -25.97 23.95 -13.74
N TRP A 97 -24.91 24.58 -13.23
CA TRP A 97 -23.54 24.45 -13.72
C TRP A 97 -22.89 23.16 -13.21
N GLN A 98 -22.46 22.29 -14.13
CA GLN A 98 -21.78 21.03 -13.80
C GLN A 98 -20.65 20.73 -14.79
N VAL A 99 -19.61 20.04 -14.33
CA VAL A 99 -18.61 19.44 -15.22
C VAL A 99 -19.23 18.22 -15.90
N SER A 100 -19.13 18.10 -17.23
CA SER A 100 -19.73 16.97 -17.95
C SER A 100 -19.12 15.63 -17.49
N ALA A 101 -19.90 14.55 -17.47
CA ALA A 101 -19.44 13.24 -17.00
C ALA A 101 -18.13 12.73 -17.65
N PRO A 102 -17.88 12.87 -18.97
CA PRO A 102 -16.59 12.50 -19.57
C PRO A 102 -15.40 13.29 -19.00
N TRP A 103 -15.58 14.58 -18.69
CA TRP A 103 -14.55 15.40 -18.04
C TRP A 103 -14.39 15.05 -16.55
N GLN A 104 -15.47 14.73 -15.82
CA GLN A 104 -15.38 14.26 -14.43
C GLN A 104 -14.57 12.94 -14.35
N THR A 105 -14.95 11.96 -15.18
CA THR A 105 -14.21 10.69 -15.29
C THR A 105 -12.77 10.95 -15.73
N GLY A 106 -12.53 11.75 -16.78
CA GLY A 106 -11.18 12.08 -17.25
C GLY A 106 -10.29 12.72 -16.17
N LEU A 107 -10.83 13.62 -15.35
CA LEU A 107 -10.12 14.28 -14.26
C LEU A 107 -9.79 13.33 -13.09
N ASN A 108 -10.72 12.45 -12.68
CA ASN A 108 -10.45 11.42 -11.66
C ASN A 108 -9.50 10.31 -12.16
N MET A 109 -9.57 9.98 -13.46
CA MET A 109 -8.68 9.00 -14.10
C MET A 109 -7.25 9.52 -14.24
N ALA A 110 -7.09 10.82 -14.50
CA ALA A 110 -5.82 11.45 -14.86
C ALA A 110 -4.67 11.11 -13.89
N SER A 111 -4.87 11.40 -12.60
CA SER A 111 -3.89 11.13 -11.54
C SER A 111 -3.60 9.63 -11.42
N THR A 112 -4.64 8.79 -11.44
CA THR A 112 -4.52 7.32 -11.36
C THR A 112 -3.70 6.74 -12.52
N VAL A 113 -3.91 7.21 -13.75
CA VAL A 113 -3.14 6.81 -14.94
C VAL A 113 -1.69 7.29 -14.84
N GLY A 114 -1.48 8.53 -14.37
CA GLY A 114 -0.14 9.04 -14.07
C GLY A 114 0.61 8.17 -13.06
N CYS A 115 -0.03 7.75 -11.96
CA CYS A 115 0.61 6.90 -10.95
C CYS A 115 1.09 5.54 -11.50
N ILE A 116 0.40 4.95 -12.49
CA ILE A 116 0.84 3.71 -13.14
C ILE A 116 2.18 3.93 -13.85
N PHE A 117 2.25 4.92 -14.75
CA PHE A 117 3.48 5.22 -15.48
C PHE A 117 4.61 5.72 -14.57
N GLY A 118 4.28 6.50 -13.53
CA GLY A 118 5.22 6.97 -12.52
C GLY A 118 5.86 5.84 -11.71
N GLY A 119 5.06 4.87 -11.26
CA GLY A 119 5.56 3.69 -10.54
C GLY A 119 6.46 2.80 -11.39
N ILE A 120 6.10 2.58 -12.66
CA ILE A 120 6.93 1.81 -13.62
C ILE A 120 8.26 2.55 -13.89
N LEU A 121 8.21 3.86 -14.15
CA LEU A 121 9.40 4.68 -14.35
C LEU A 121 10.31 4.67 -13.12
N ASN A 122 9.74 4.71 -11.91
CA ASN A 122 10.50 4.64 -10.67
C ASN A 122 11.29 3.34 -10.51
N GLY A 123 10.76 2.19 -10.95
CA GLY A 123 11.46 0.91 -10.90
C GLY A 123 12.82 0.93 -11.61
N TYR A 124 12.91 1.62 -12.75
CA TYR A 124 14.18 1.85 -13.46
C TYR A 124 14.99 3.00 -12.86
N CYS A 125 14.34 4.10 -12.48
CA CYS A 125 15.06 5.28 -12.00
C CYS A 125 15.69 5.09 -10.61
N ALA A 126 14.96 4.55 -9.62
CA ALA A 126 15.46 4.38 -8.25
C ALA A 126 16.62 3.37 -8.19
N SER A 127 16.50 2.25 -8.92
CA SER A 127 17.57 1.25 -9.01
C SER A 127 18.85 1.81 -9.62
N LYS A 128 18.75 2.68 -10.65
CA LYS A 128 19.90 3.27 -11.34
C LYS A 128 20.50 4.53 -10.70
N TYR A 129 19.68 5.41 -10.13
CA TYR A 129 20.12 6.75 -9.68
C TYR A 129 20.00 6.98 -8.16
N GLY A 130 19.43 6.04 -7.41
CA GLY A 130 19.29 6.12 -5.95
C GLY A 130 18.00 6.82 -5.51
N TYR A 131 17.45 6.38 -4.38
CA TYR A 131 16.16 6.85 -3.88
C TYR A 131 16.17 8.34 -3.58
N ARG A 132 17.29 8.87 -3.04
CA ARG A 132 17.40 10.29 -2.66
C ARG A 132 17.36 11.21 -3.87
N ILE A 133 18.06 10.86 -4.96
CA ILE A 133 18.12 11.70 -6.18
C ILE A 133 16.78 11.66 -6.91
N VAL A 134 16.19 10.46 -7.10
CA VAL A 134 14.93 10.32 -7.83
C VAL A 134 13.78 11.00 -7.08
N MET A 135 13.72 10.86 -5.76
CA MET A 135 12.72 11.55 -4.94
C MET A 135 12.88 13.07 -4.99
N PHE A 136 14.11 13.59 -4.93
CA PHE A 136 14.37 15.03 -5.03
C PHE A 136 13.97 15.60 -6.41
N VAL A 137 14.29 14.90 -7.50
CA VAL A 137 13.88 15.29 -8.86
C VAL A 137 12.36 15.22 -9.02
N ALA A 138 11.70 14.18 -8.52
CA ALA A 138 10.23 14.07 -8.56
C ALA A 138 9.54 15.16 -7.73
N LEU A 139 10.13 15.61 -6.61
CA LEU A 139 9.62 16.75 -5.84
C LEU A 139 9.76 18.07 -6.61
N ILE A 140 10.89 18.32 -7.28
CA ILE A 140 11.06 19.50 -8.16
C ILE A 140 10.04 19.46 -9.29
N PHE A 141 9.86 18.31 -9.93
CA PHE A 141 8.90 18.13 -11.02
C PHE A 141 7.46 18.38 -10.53
N LEU A 142 7.07 17.83 -9.38
CA LEU A 142 5.76 18.08 -8.78
C LEU A 142 5.53 19.58 -8.49
N ASN A 143 6.51 20.32 -7.94
CA ASN A 143 6.36 21.77 -7.71
C ASN A 143 6.02 22.55 -8.99
N ALA A 144 6.67 22.20 -10.10
CA ALA A 144 6.42 22.81 -11.41
C ALA A 144 5.06 22.40 -12.01
N LEU A 145 4.57 21.20 -11.72
CA LEU A 145 3.30 20.69 -12.24
C LEU A 145 2.08 21.16 -11.44
N ILE A 146 2.22 21.36 -10.11
CA ILE A 146 1.21 22.06 -9.29
C ILE A 146 0.97 23.48 -9.84
N PHE A 147 1.98 24.13 -10.41
CA PHE A 147 1.80 25.42 -11.10
C PHE A 147 0.87 25.29 -12.32
N VAL A 148 0.99 24.20 -13.09
CA VAL A 148 0.12 23.93 -14.25
C VAL A 148 -1.32 23.65 -13.82
N THR A 149 -1.56 22.90 -12.74
CA THR A 149 -2.92 22.63 -12.24
C THR A 149 -3.54 23.88 -11.60
N PHE A 150 -2.79 24.65 -10.81
CA PHE A 150 -3.25 25.89 -10.16
C PHE A 150 -3.61 27.00 -11.17
N PHE A 151 -2.81 27.17 -12.22
CA PHE A 151 -3.03 28.15 -13.30
C PHE A 151 -3.80 27.58 -14.51
N ALA A 152 -4.36 26.37 -14.43
CA ALA A 152 -5.14 25.78 -15.51
C ALA A 152 -6.31 26.68 -15.91
N ASN A 153 -6.46 26.95 -17.20
CA ASN A 153 -7.55 27.78 -17.75
C ASN A 153 -8.56 27.00 -18.61
N SER A 154 -8.38 25.68 -18.74
CA SER A 154 -9.35 24.77 -19.37
C SER A 154 -9.30 23.39 -18.70
N ALA A 155 -10.37 22.60 -18.84
CA ALA A 155 -10.42 21.24 -18.32
C ALA A 155 -9.33 20.34 -18.93
N GLY A 156 -8.97 20.56 -20.21
CA GLY A 156 -7.87 19.86 -20.87
C GLY A 156 -6.51 20.11 -20.21
N VAL A 157 -6.18 21.37 -19.91
CA VAL A 157 -4.93 21.72 -19.19
C VAL A 157 -4.93 21.13 -17.78
N LEU A 158 -6.08 21.11 -17.10
CA LEU A 158 -6.20 20.51 -15.78
C LEU A 158 -6.00 18.97 -15.81
N VAL A 159 -6.58 18.27 -16.79
CA VAL A 159 -6.34 16.84 -17.04
C VAL A 159 -4.87 16.57 -17.33
N THR A 160 -4.23 17.33 -18.23
CA THR A 160 -2.80 17.14 -18.53
C THR A 160 -1.92 17.39 -17.32
N GLY A 161 -2.17 18.45 -16.54
CA GLY A 161 -1.49 18.71 -15.28
C GLY A 161 -1.64 17.56 -14.28
N GLN A 162 -2.85 17.01 -14.15
CA GLN A 162 -3.13 15.88 -13.25
C GLN A 162 -2.47 14.57 -13.67
N VAL A 163 -2.43 14.25 -14.97
CA VAL A 163 -1.65 13.09 -15.47
C VAL A 163 -0.17 13.24 -15.11
N LEU A 164 0.39 14.43 -15.31
CA LEU A 164 1.79 14.71 -15.03
C LEU A 164 2.10 14.70 -13.51
N CYS A 165 1.25 15.28 -12.67
CA CYS A 165 1.39 15.18 -11.21
C CYS A 165 1.35 13.72 -10.74
N GLY A 166 0.46 12.91 -11.33
CA GLY A 166 0.39 11.46 -11.10
C GLY A 166 1.70 10.73 -11.35
N LEU A 167 2.51 11.15 -12.33
CA LEU A 167 3.85 10.56 -12.54
C LEU A 167 4.73 10.73 -11.29
N SER A 168 4.68 11.89 -10.64
CA SER A 168 5.43 12.14 -9.40
C SER A 168 4.83 11.40 -8.20
N TRP A 169 3.50 11.32 -8.09
CA TRP A 169 2.86 10.55 -7.01
C TRP A 169 3.13 9.05 -7.11
N GLY A 170 3.13 8.46 -8.31
CA GLY A 170 3.54 7.06 -8.52
C GLY A 170 4.99 6.77 -8.12
N VAL A 171 5.88 7.76 -8.25
CA VAL A 171 7.25 7.69 -7.72
C VAL A 171 7.23 7.66 -6.18
N PHE A 172 6.51 8.57 -5.51
CA PHE A 172 6.46 8.59 -4.04
C PHE A 172 5.80 7.35 -3.43
N ALA A 173 4.71 6.87 -4.05
CA ALA A 173 3.98 5.66 -3.68
C ALA A 173 4.86 4.40 -3.67
N THR A 174 5.95 4.39 -4.45
CA THR A 174 6.87 3.26 -4.58
C THR A 174 8.23 3.49 -3.91
N ILE A 175 8.77 4.72 -3.88
CA ILE A 175 9.99 5.06 -3.11
C ILE A 175 9.76 4.93 -1.60
N GLY A 176 8.67 5.47 -1.07
CA GLY A 176 8.43 5.53 0.38
C GLY A 176 8.49 4.16 1.06
N PRO A 177 7.72 3.15 0.58
CA PRO A 177 7.76 1.79 1.13
C PRO A 177 9.11 1.10 0.90
N ALA A 178 9.75 1.31 -0.26
CA ALA A 178 11.03 0.68 -0.60
C ALA A 178 12.16 1.16 0.33
N TYR A 179 12.37 2.49 0.42
CA TYR A 179 13.34 3.10 1.32
C TYR A 179 13.07 2.69 2.78
N ALA A 180 11.80 2.69 3.21
CA ALA A 180 11.42 2.22 4.55
C ALA A 180 11.82 0.76 4.82
N SER A 181 11.71 -0.12 3.81
CA SER A 181 12.08 -1.54 3.95
C SER A 181 13.58 -1.81 3.99
N GLU A 182 14.38 -1.01 3.27
CA GLU A 182 15.84 -1.12 3.24
C GLU A 182 16.49 -0.46 4.47
N VAL A 183 15.91 0.63 4.98
CA VAL A 183 16.50 1.43 6.08
C VAL A 183 16.10 0.94 7.48
N CYS A 184 14.96 0.25 7.63
CA CYS A 184 14.50 -0.27 8.92
C CYS A 184 14.69 -1.80 9.05
N PRO A 185 14.98 -2.31 10.27
CA PRO A 185 15.16 -3.74 10.52
C PRO A 185 13.88 -4.54 10.22
N THR A 186 14.06 -5.81 9.89
CA THR A 186 13.02 -6.79 9.55
C THR A 186 11.81 -6.76 10.49
N VAL A 187 12.05 -6.73 11.80
CA VAL A 187 11.03 -6.69 12.87
C VAL A 187 10.04 -5.54 12.72
N LEU A 188 10.45 -4.39 12.15
CA LEU A 188 9.60 -3.22 11.96
C LEU A 188 8.90 -3.17 10.59
N ARG A 189 9.30 -3.98 9.60
CA ARG A 189 8.81 -3.90 8.21
C ARG A 189 7.28 -4.06 8.11
N GLY A 190 6.68 -4.99 8.85
CA GLY A 190 5.23 -5.20 8.88
C GLY A 190 4.40 -4.06 9.49
N TYR A 191 5.03 -3.19 10.29
CA TYR A 191 4.37 -1.99 10.83
C TYR A 191 4.51 -0.80 9.89
N LEU A 192 5.63 -0.72 9.17
CA LEU A 192 5.91 0.30 8.16
C LEU A 192 5.03 0.15 6.91
N THR A 193 4.72 -1.09 6.50
CA THR A 193 3.75 -1.34 5.41
C THR A 193 2.33 -0.90 5.78
N ILE A 194 1.95 -0.95 7.07
CA ILE A 194 0.70 -0.34 7.57
C ILE A 194 0.83 1.19 7.70
N TYR A 195 2.00 1.71 8.06
CA TYR A 195 2.23 3.16 8.13
C TYR A 195 2.03 3.86 6.78
N VAL A 196 2.30 3.17 5.66
CA VAL A 196 1.95 3.64 4.31
C VAL A 196 0.45 3.90 4.16
N ASN A 197 -0.41 2.98 4.63
CA ASN A 197 -1.86 3.16 4.63
C ASN A 197 -2.28 4.30 5.58
N LEU A 198 -1.58 4.48 6.70
CA LEU A 198 -1.83 5.60 7.62
C LEU A 198 -1.48 6.96 6.98
N CYS A 199 -0.41 7.04 6.19
CA CYS A 199 -0.06 8.25 5.44
C CYS A 199 -1.16 8.65 4.44
N TRP A 200 -1.72 7.68 3.71
CA TRP A 200 -2.90 7.90 2.87
C TRP A 200 -4.08 8.49 3.66
N ALA A 201 -4.43 7.86 4.80
CA ALA A 201 -5.54 8.32 5.65
C ALA A 201 -5.30 9.73 6.24
N ILE A 202 -4.07 10.08 6.62
CA ILE A 202 -3.72 11.44 7.05
C ILE A 202 -3.89 12.45 5.91
N GLY A 203 -3.43 12.11 4.70
CA GLY A 203 -3.56 12.98 3.52
C GLY A 203 -5.02 13.29 3.20
N GLN A 204 -5.85 12.25 3.18
CA GLN A 204 -7.29 12.36 2.97
C GLN A 204 -7.99 13.16 4.08
N LEU A 205 -7.63 12.96 5.36
CA LEU A 205 -8.18 13.75 6.47
C LEU A 205 -7.85 15.23 6.37
N ILE A 206 -6.62 15.58 5.98
CA ILE A 206 -6.22 16.99 5.80
C ILE A 206 -6.91 17.61 4.58
N ALA A 207 -7.05 16.86 3.47
CA ALA A 207 -7.81 17.32 2.30
C ALA A 207 -9.28 17.57 2.65
N SER A 208 -9.98 16.62 3.28
CA SER A 208 -11.36 16.79 3.74
C SER A 208 -11.51 18.00 4.68
N GLY A 209 -10.59 18.16 5.64
CA GLY A 209 -10.63 19.28 6.60
C GLY A 209 -10.47 20.65 5.93
N VAL A 210 -9.54 20.75 4.97
CA VAL A 210 -9.33 21.95 4.15
C VAL A 210 -10.56 22.25 3.27
N LEU A 211 -11.12 21.22 2.62
CA LEU A 211 -12.29 21.35 1.75
C LEU A 211 -13.56 21.69 2.53
N TYR A 212 -13.71 21.20 3.76
CA TYR A 212 -14.79 21.64 4.65
C TYR A 212 -14.60 23.11 5.06
N GLY A 213 -13.39 23.52 5.44
CA GLY A 213 -13.09 24.91 5.83
C GLY A 213 -13.21 25.95 4.71
N LEU A 214 -13.42 25.53 3.46
CA LEU A 214 -13.50 26.40 2.28
C LEU A 214 -14.82 26.28 1.50
N VAL A 215 -15.75 25.39 1.89
CA VAL A 215 -17.00 25.14 1.14
C VAL A 215 -17.90 26.38 1.02
N ASP A 216 -17.99 27.18 2.09
CA ASP A 216 -18.77 28.44 2.10
C ASP A 216 -18.17 29.53 1.20
N ARG A 217 -16.91 29.37 0.76
CA ARG A 217 -16.18 30.38 0.01
C ARG A 217 -16.45 30.30 -1.50
N LYS A 218 -17.49 31.02 -1.92
CA LYS A 218 -17.94 31.13 -3.32
C LYS A 218 -16.94 31.79 -4.29
N ASP A 219 -15.85 32.38 -3.79
CA ASP A 219 -14.77 32.92 -4.62
C ASP A 219 -14.10 31.84 -5.50
N GLN A 220 -13.38 32.26 -6.54
CA GLN A 220 -12.42 31.39 -7.24
C GLN A 220 -11.33 30.82 -6.31
N TRP A 221 -11.11 31.43 -5.14
CA TRP A 221 -10.18 30.94 -4.14
C TRP A 221 -10.65 29.65 -3.44
N GLY A 222 -11.95 29.31 -3.48
CA GLY A 222 -12.48 28.07 -2.89
C GLY A 222 -11.80 26.81 -3.45
N TYR A 223 -11.65 26.71 -4.78
CA TYR A 223 -10.93 25.60 -5.41
C TYR A 223 -9.42 25.86 -5.60
N ARG A 224 -8.97 27.12 -5.65
CA ARG A 224 -7.52 27.43 -5.80
C ARG A 224 -6.72 27.23 -4.52
N ILE A 225 -7.27 27.53 -3.34
CA ILE A 225 -6.52 27.38 -2.07
C ILE A 225 -6.12 25.92 -1.81
N PRO A 226 -6.97 24.89 -2.02
CA PRO A 226 -6.55 23.50 -1.82
C PRO A 226 -5.49 23.04 -2.84
N PHE A 227 -5.53 23.50 -4.10
CA PHE A 227 -4.41 23.30 -5.04
C PHE A 227 -3.14 24.03 -4.55
N GLY A 228 -3.24 25.27 -4.08
CA GLY A 228 -2.10 26.02 -3.56
C GLY A 228 -1.48 25.42 -2.30
N LEU A 229 -2.29 24.77 -1.46
CA LEU A 229 -1.84 24.00 -0.31
C LEU A 229 -1.01 22.77 -0.70
N GLN A 230 -1.07 22.28 -1.94
CA GLN A 230 -0.18 21.21 -2.38
C GLN A 230 1.31 21.61 -2.32
N TRP A 231 1.64 22.91 -2.44
CA TRP A 231 3.04 23.39 -2.30
C TRP A 231 3.59 23.35 -0.87
N ILE A 232 2.77 23.17 0.18
CA ILE A 232 3.26 23.15 1.57
C ILE A 232 4.09 21.89 1.89
N TRP A 233 3.89 20.80 1.13
CA TRP A 233 4.53 19.51 1.37
C TRP A 233 5.88 19.34 0.64
N PRO A 234 6.01 19.65 -0.68
CA PRO A 234 7.24 19.39 -1.40
C PRO A 234 8.43 20.21 -0.91
N VAL A 235 8.23 21.44 -0.44
CA VAL A 235 9.34 22.31 -0.02
C VAL A 235 10.05 21.79 1.24
N PRO A 236 9.35 21.46 2.36
CA PRO A 236 9.96 20.75 3.48
C PRO A 236 10.53 19.38 3.08
N LEU A 237 9.82 18.62 2.22
CA LEU A 237 10.28 17.29 1.80
C LEU A 237 11.57 17.34 0.98
N MET A 238 11.79 18.34 0.13
CA MET A 238 13.07 18.52 -0.59
C MET A 238 14.24 18.73 0.38
N VAL A 239 14.04 19.50 1.47
CA VAL A 239 15.06 19.70 2.50
C VAL A 239 15.30 18.40 3.28
N ILE A 240 14.24 17.66 3.63
CA ILE A 240 14.32 16.34 4.28
C ILE A 240 15.10 15.34 3.41
N CYS A 241 14.75 15.20 2.13
CA CYS A 241 15.44 14.33 1.18
C CYS A 241 16.91 14.77 1.00
N TRP A 242 17.19 16.08 0.96
CA TRP A 242 18.57 16.55 0.88
C TRP A 242 19.38 16.21 2.14
N LEU A 243 18.77 16.22 3.33
CA LEU A 243 19.44 15.86 4.58
C LEU A 243 19.51 14.34 4.84
N ALA A 244 18.57 13.57 4.31
CA ALA A 244 18.50 12.12 4.47
C ALA A 244 19.78 11.42 3.97
N PRO A 245 20.20 10.30 4.57
CA PRO A 245 21.17 9.41 3.95
C PRO A 245 20.54 8.72 2.72
N GLU A 246 21.37 8.34 1.75
CA GLU A 246 20.95 7.42 0.69
C GLU A 246 20.92 5.98 1.24
N SER A 247 20.07 5.10 0.70
CA SER A 247 19.92 3.74 1.21
C SER A 247 21.26 2.98 1.22
N PRO A 248 21.66 2.34 2.35
CA PRO A 248 22.89 1.57 2.41
C PRO A 248 22.85 0.34 1.49
N TRP A 249 21.68 -0.30 1.33
CA TRP A 249 21.50 -1.43 0.42
C TRP A 249 21.69 -1.02 -1.04
N TRP A 250 21.16 0.14 -1.44
CA TRP A 250 21.40 0.69 -2.78
C TRP A 250 22.89 0.99 -3.02
N LEU A 251 23.58 1.55 -2.01
CA LEU A 251 25.00 1.86 -2.11
C LEU A 251 25.86 0.60 -2.25
N VAL A 252 25.53 -0.50 -1.54
CA VAL A 252 26.22 -1.80 -1.73
C VAL A 252 25.88 -2.42 -3.10
N ARG A 253 24.63 -2.35 -3.56
CA ARG A 253 24.24 -2.80 -4.94
C ARG A 253 24.93 -2.01 -6.06
N GLN A 254 25.49 -0.84 -5.76
CA GLN A 254 26.28 0.00 -6.67
C GLN A 254 27.80 -0.09 -6.40
N ASP A 255 28.26 -1.09 -5.63
CA ASP A 255 29.66 -1.32 -5.26
C ASP A 255 30.34 -0.16 -4.48
N ARG A 256 29.54 0.73 -3.87
CA ARG A 256 30.00 1.91 -3.12
C ARG A 256 30.09 1.64 -1.63
N LEU A 257 30.89 0.64 -1.26
CA LEU A 257 30.99 0.12 0.10
C LEU A 257 31.30 1.19 1.16
N GLU A 258 32.21 2.13 0.88
CA GLU A 258 32.56 3.21 1.82
C GLU A 258 31.44 4.25 2.02
N ASP A 259 30.66 4.56 0.98
CA ASP A 259 29.46 5.40 1.14
C ASP A 259 28.35 4.63 1.88
N ALA A 260 28.20 3.32 1.64
CA ALA A 260 27.28 2.48 2.40
C ALA A 260 27.65 2.48 3.89
N LYS A 261 28.94 2.28 4.22
CA LYS A 261 29.51 2.39 5.58
C LYS A 261 29.18 3.72 6.23
N ARG A 262 29.33 4.83 5.49
CA ARG A 262 28.95 6.19 5.91
C ARG A 262 27.44 6.34 6.13
N SER A 263 26.60 5.72 5.30
CA SER A 263 25.14 5.70 5.46
C SER A 263 24.73 4.92 6.71
N ILE A 264 25.25 3.70 6.90
CA ILE A 264 25.06 2.88 8.10
C ILE A 264 25.48 3.67 9.35
N ARG A 265 26.60 4.39 9.33
CA ARG A 265 27.04 5.24 10.46
C ARG A 265 26.08 6.42 10.76
N ARG A 266 25.40 6.99 9.75
CA ARG A 266 24.37 8.03 9.95
C ARG A 266 23.06 7.45 10.50
N LEU A 267 22.68 6.24 10.06
CA LEU A 267 21.44 5.54 10.44
C LEU A 267 21.54 4.84 11.80
N GLY A 268 22.61 4.07 12.02
CA GLY A 268 22.82 3.15 13.15
C GLY A 268 23.07 3.80 14.52
N GLY A 269 22.92 5.12 14.65
CA GLY A 269 22.79 5.79 15.94
C GLY A 269 24.06 5.78 16.81
N THR A 270 24.23 4.70 17.56
CA THR A 270 25.27 4.43 18.58
C THR A 270 25.93 3.06 18.40
N LYS A 271 25.71 2.35 17.29
CA LYS A 271 26.42 1.09 16.96
C LYS A 271 27.94 1.29 16.94
N THR A 272 28.69 0.27 17.36
CA THR A 272 30.16 0.26 17.30
C THR A 272 30.67 0.14 15.86
N GLU A 273 31.94 0.45 15.62
CA GLU A 273 32.59 0.31 14.30
C GLU A 273 32.54 -1.14 13.79
N GLU A 274 32.69 -2.11 14.71
CA GLU A 274 32.55 -3.55 14.52
C GLU A 274 31.12 -3.95 14.11
N GLN A 275 30.09 -3.46 14.80
CA GLN A 275 28.69 -3.66 14.40
C GLN A 275 28.34 -3.02 13.04
N ILE A 276 29.07 -1.96 12.64
CA ILE A 276 28.92 -1.33 11.32
C ILE A 276 29.62 -2.17 10.24
N ASN A 277 30.78 -2.78 10.55
CA ASN A 277 31.46 -3.74 9.66
C ASN A 277 30.60 -4.98 9.44
N GLY A 278 30.13 -5.65 10.51
CA GLY A 278 29.27 -6.83 10.42
C GLY A 278 27.94 -6.56 9.70
N GLN A 279 27.34 -5.38 9.90
CA GLN A 279 26.14 -5.00 9.13
C GLN A 279 26.45 -4.74 7.65
N LEU A 280 27.62 -4.19 7.30
CA LEU A 280 28.05 -4.05 5.90
C LEU A 280 28.35 -5.42 5.27
N ALA A 281 29.01 -6.33 6.01
CA ALA A 281 29.27 -7.69 5.58
C ALA A 281 27.98 -8.46 5.32
N MET A 282 26.96 -8.30 6.17
CA MET A 282 25.62 -8.84 5.92
C MET A 282 24.99 -8.32 4.63
N MET A 283 25.08 -7.02 4.38
CA MET A 283 24.54 -6.43 3.14
C MET A 283 25.26 -6.98 1.91
N VAL A 284 26.60 -7.07 1.92
CA VAL A 284 27.37 -7.66 0.81
C VAL A 284 27.01 -9.12 0.58
N HIS A 285 26.93 -9.92 1.66
CA HIS A 285 26.56 -11.34 1.58
C HIS A 285 25.15 -11.52 0.99
N THR A 286 24.18 -10.80 1.56
CA THR A 286 22.78 -10.89 1.16
C THR A 286 22.59 -10.39 -0.27
N ILE A 287 23.26 -9.31 -0.69
CA ILE A 287 23.13 -8.78 -2.06
C ILE A 287 23.74 -9.73 -3.10
N LYS A 288 24.84 -10.43 -2.81
CA LYS A 288 25.35 -11.47 -3.72
C LYS A 288 24.44 -12.69 -3.77
N LEU A 289 23.93 -13.14 -2.61
CA LEU A 289 22.98 -14.24 -2.55
C LEU A 289 21.67 -13.89 -3.29
N GLU A 290 21.13 -12.68 -3.09
CA GLU A 290 20.02 -12.13 -3.88
C GLU A 290 20.35 -12.12 -5.37
N ALA A 291 21.51 -11.60 -5.79
CA ALA A 291 21.89 -11.49 -7.19
C ALA A 291 22.04 -12.86 -7.90
N GLU A 292 22.63 -13.87 -7.23
CA GLU A 292 22.71 -15.23 -7.77
C GLU A 292 21.35 -15.96 -7.77
N ILE A 293 20.46 -15.64 -6.84
CA ILE A 293 19.10 -16.19 -6.77
C ILE A 293 18.14 -15.49 -7.76
N GLU A 294 18.33 -14.20 -8.03
CA GLU A 294 17.58 -13.41 -9.02
C GLU A 294 18.13 -13.58 -10.45
N ALA A 295 19.36 -14.08 -10.63
CA ALA A 295 19.97 -14.33 -11.93
C ALA A 295 19.09 -15.23 -12.81
N GLY A 296 18.61 -14.68 -13.93
CA GLY A 296 17.71 -15.38 -14.87
C GLY A 296 16.23 -15.36 -14.48
N THR A 297 15.83 -14.74 -13.37
CA THR A 297 14.41 -14.56 -13.05
C THR A 297 13.72 -13.63 -14.04
N THR A 298 12.52 -14.02 -14.47
CA THR A 298 11.70 -13.28 -15.43
C THR A 298 10.28 -13.13 -14.86
N TYR A 299 9.53 -12.11 -15.28
CA TYR A 299 8.09 -11.99 -14.98
C TYR A 299 7.29 -13.28 -15.28
N TYR A 300 7.74 -14.10 -16.24
CA TYR A 300 7.13 -15.39 -16.55
C TYR A 300 7.22 -16.41 -15.40
N ASP A 301 8.23 -16.31 -14.52
CA ASP A 301 8.39 -17.20 -13.36
C ASP A 301 7.36 -16.92 -12.26
N CYS A 302 6.91 -15.67 -12.11
CA CYS A 302 5.77 -15.31 -11.26
C CYS A 302 4.47 -16.04 -11.66
N PHE A 303 4.39 -16.60 -12.87
CA PHE A 303 3.25 -17.37 -13.36
C PHE A 303 3.48 -18.90 -13.36
N LYS A 304 4.58 -19.39 -12.78
CA LYS A 304 4.90 -20.83 -12.72
C LYS A 304 4.59 -21.44 -11.35
N GLY A 305 3.99 -22.63 -11.36
CA GLY A 305 3.95 -23.57 -10.22
C GLY A 305 3.50 -22.97 -8.89
N VAL A 306 4.43 -22.90 -7.94
CA VAL A 306 4.18 -22.41 -6.57
C VAL A 306 4.12 -20.88 -6.52
N ASP A 307 4.97 -20.20 -7.29
CA ASP A 307 5.03 -18.75 -7.33
C ASP A 307 3.82 -18.13 -8.05
N LEU A 308 3.15 -18.88 -8.94
CA LEU A 308 1.81 -18.54 -9.46
C LEU A 308 0.80 -18.34 -8.32
N ARG A 309 0.74 -19.25 -7.36
CA ARG A 309 -0.19 -19.17 -6.21
C ARG A 309 0.14 -17.98 -5.31
N ARG A 310 1.43 -17.66 -5.15
CA ARG A 310 1.88 -16.49 -4.37
C ARG A 310 1.52 -15.18 -5.05
N THR A 311 1.71 -15.11 -6.36
CA THR A 311 1.34 -13.96 -7.20
C THR A 311 -0.17 -13.78 -7.25
N GLU A 312 -0.94 -14.86 -7.40
CA GLU A 312 -2.41 -14.86 -7.27
C GLU A 312 -2.84 -14.25 -5.93
N ILE A 313 -2.29 -14.72 -4.81
CA ILE A 313 -2.65 -14.20 -3.48
C ILE A 313 -2.32 -12.72 -3.33
N CYS A 314 -1.14 -12.28 -3.79
CA CYS A 314 -0.76 -10.87 -3.71
C CYS A 314 -1.68 -9.99 -4.57
N CYS A 315 -1.97 -10.41 -5.82
CA CYS A 315 -2.87 -9.68 -6.71
C CYS A 315 -4.31 -9.62 -6.16
N MET A 316 -4.84 -10.74 -5.67
CA MET A 316 -6.22 -10.83 -5.17
C MET A 316 -6.43 -10.17 -3.81
N ALA A 317 -5.41 -10.09 -2.95
CA ALA A 317 -5.45 -9.24 -1.75
C ALA A 317 -5.56 -7.76 -2.14
N PHE A 318 -4.73 -7.30 -3.09
CA PHE A 318 -4.77 -5.93 -3.59
C PHE A 318 -6.07 -5.60 -4.31
N VAL A 319 -6.49 -6.40 -5.29
CA VAL A 319 -7.77 -6.26 -6.00
C VAL A 319 -8.98 -6.37 -5.07
N GLY A 320 -8.88 -7.18 -4.01
CA GLY A 320 -9.91 -7.33 -2.98
C GLY A 320 -10.25 -6.05 -2.21
N GLN A 321 -9.37 -5.04 -2.20
CA GLN A 321 -9.67 -3.70 -1.67
C GLN A 321 -10.66 -2.91 -2.54
N ILE A 322 -10.76 -3.22 -3.84
CA ILE A 322 -11.72 -2.61 -4.76
C ILE A 322 -12.99 -3.46 -4.86
N LEU A 323 -12.84 -4.78 -4.97
CA LEU A 323 -13.98 -5.72 -5.00
C LEU A 323 -14.83 -5.67 -3.73
N SER A 324 -14.27 -5.25 -2.59
CA SER A 324 -15.01 -5.01 -1.35
C SER A 324 -15.93 -3.78 -1.38
N GLY A 325 -15.98 -3.01 -2.49
CA GLY A 325 -16.88 -1.89 -2.68
C GLY A 325 -16.35 -0.51 -2.25
N SER A 326 -15.04 -0.32 -2.13
CA SER A 326 -14.44 0.93 -1.65
C SER A 326 -14.88 2.18 -2.41
N THR A 327 -14.85 2.17 -3.75
CA THR A 327 -15.29 3.29 -4.59
C THR A 327 -16.75 3.69 -4.36
N PHE A 328 -17.60 2.77 -3.88
CA PHE A 328 -18.98 3.07 -3.49
C PHE A 328 -19.05 3.63 -2.05
N ALA A 329 -18.42 2.93 -1.10
CA ALA A 329 -18.57 3.23 0.33
C ALA A 329 -17.69 4.37 0.84
N TYR A 330 -16.72 4.86 0.05
CA TYR A 330 -16.02 6.14 0.28
C TYR A 330 -16.82 7.37 -0.18
N SER A 331 -18.02 7.20 -0.77
CA SER A 331 -18.92 8.27 -1.19
C SER A 331 -20.18 8.47 -0.31
N PRO A 332 -20.17 8.29 1.04
CA PRO A 332 -21.39 8.37 1.86
C PRO A 332 -22.02 9.76 1.87
N ALA A 333 -21.22 10.81 1.67
CA ALA A 333 -21.63 12.19 1.48
C ALA A 333 -22.78 12.33 0.44
N TYR A 334 -22.74 11.55 -0.64
CA TYR A 334 -23.78 11.53 -1.67
C TYR A 334 -25.13 11.06 -1.13
N PHE A 335 -25.16 9.95 -0.40
CA PHE A 335 -26.38 9.39 0.17
C PHE A 335 -27.03 10.34 1.17
N PHE A 336 -26.23 11.03 1.99
CA PHE A 336 -26.75 12.06 2.87
C PHE A 336 -27.33 13.27 2.12
N THR A 337 -26.66 13.78 1.07
CA THR A 337 -27.24 14.88 0.26
C THR A 337 -28.54 14.48 -0.42
N GLN A 338 -28.64 13.25 -0.93
CA GLN A 338 -29.89 12.73 -1.51
C GLN A 338 -30.98 12.53 -0.44
N ALA A 339 -30.61 12.27 0.83
CA ALA A 339 -31.52 12.22 1.98
C ALA A 339 -32.00 13.61 2.48
N GLY A 340 -31.72 14.68 1.73
CA GLY A 340 -32.07 16.06 2.08
C GLY A 340 -31.11 16.74 3.05
N LEU A 341 -29.92 16.18 3.29
CA LEU A 341 -28.89 16.85 4.11
C LEU A 341 -28.29 18.05 3.37
N SER A 342 -28.07 19.16 4.07
CA SER A 342 -27.37 20.32 3.52
C SER A 342 -25.93 19.98 3.11
N VAL A 343 -25.44 20.64 2.06
CA VAL A 343 -24.09 20.43 1.51
C VAL A 343 -23.00 20.59 2.59
N ASN A 344 -23.10 21.62 3.44
CA ASN A 344 -22.12 21.87 4.51
C ASN A 344 -22.05 20.71 5.52
N HIS A 345 -23.19 20.15 5.94
CA HIS A 345 -23.21 18.97 6.82
C HIS A 345 -22.68 17.72 6.10
N SER A 346 -22.88 17.60 4.78
CA SER A 346 -22.30 16.49 4.00
C SER A 346 -20.77 16.54 3.98
N PHE A 347 -20.15 17.72 3.85
CA PHE A 347 -18.71 17.88 4.01
C PHE A 347 -18.23 17.58 5.45
N GLN A 348 -18.99 17.93 6.49
CA GLN A 348 -18.69 17.51 7.88
C GLN A 348 -18.65 15.99 8.02
N LEU A 349 -19.60 15.28 7.39
CA LEU A 349 -19.62 13.82 7.39
C LEU A 349 -18.46 13.24 6.58
N GLY A 350 -18.06 13.86 5.46
CA GLY A 350 -16.85 13.52 4.72
C GLY A 350 -15.56 13.63 5.57
N VAL A 351 -15.41 14.70 6.35
CA VAL A 351 -14.34 14.83 7.35
C VAL A 351 -14.41 13.68 8.36
N GLY A 352 -15.59 13.41 8.91
CA GLY A 352 -15.84 12.30 9.84
C GLY A 352 -15.44 10.94 9.27
N CYS A 353 -15.73 10.67 7.99
CA CYS A 353 -15.32 9.46 7.28
C CYS A 353 -13.79 9.32 7.28
N THR A 354 -13.07 10.37 6.86
CA THR A 354 -11.60 10.34 6.84
C THR A 354 -10.99 10.27 8.24
N GLY A 355 -11.64 10.83 9.26
CA GLY A 355 -11.24 10.69 10.66
C GLY A 355 -11.40 9.24 11.17
N ILE A 356 -12.50 8.59 10.82
CA ILE A 356 -12.73 7.16 11.10
C ILE A 356 -11.72 6.29 10.37
N ALA A 357 -11.34 6.61 9.13
CA ALA A 357 -10.32 5.87 8.38
C ALA A 357 -8.93 5.97 9.03
N PHE A 358 -8.55 7.17 9.50
CA PHE A 358 -7.33 7.40 10.27
C PHE A 358 -7.33 6.59 11.58
N VAL A 359 -8.37 6.74 12.41
CA VAL A 359 -8.50 6.05 13.71
C VAL A 359 -8.54 4.53 13.54
N GLY A 360 -9.30 4.03 12.56
CA GLY A 360 -9.35 2.60 12.23
C GLY A 360 -7.99 2.04 11.81
N THR A 361 -7.24 2.77 10.99
CA THR A 361 -5.88 2.36 10.60
C THR A 361 -4.93 2.30 11.82
N CYS A 362 -5.01 3.26 12.73
CA CYS A 362 -4.25 3.24 13.99
C CYS A 362 -4.59 2.01 14.87
N PHE A 363 -5.87 1.65 15.00
CA PHE A 363 -6.28 0.44 15.73
C PHE A 363 -5.90 -0.86 15.01
N SER A 364 -5.75 -0.85 13.68
CA SER A 364 -5.34 -2.03 12.90
C SER A 364 -3.96 -2.57 13.30
N TRP A 365 -3.02 -1.69 13.69
CA TRP A 365 -1.72 -2.09 14.28
C TRP A 365 -1.84 -2.96 15.54
N TRP A 366 -2.91 -2.80 16.32
CA TRP A 366 -3.16 -3.58 17.54
C TRP A 366 -4.00 -4.83 17.28
N LEU A 367 -4.83 -4.82 16.24
CA LEU A 367 -5.58 -5.99 15.79
C LEU A 367 -4.66 -7.04 15.13
N ILE A 368 -3.72 -6.62 14.27
CA ILE A 368 -2.87 -7.54 13.48
C ILE A 368 -1.90 -8.38 14.35
N THR A 369 -1.50 -7.87 15.52
CA THR A 369 -0.72 -8.60 16.52
C THR A 369 -1.57 -9.64 17.25
N GLY A 370 -2.81 -9.28 17.59
CA GLY A 370 -3.78 -10.18 18.22
C GLY A 370 -4.25 -11.31 17.29
N PHE A 371 -5.05 -10.99 16.28
CA PHE A 371 -5.96 -11.94 15.65
C PHE A 371 -5.42 -12.69 14.40
N GLY A 372 -4.29 -12.26 13.83
CA GLY A 372 -3.72 -12.87 12.63
C GLY A 372 -4.24 -12.27 11.31
N ARG A 373 -3.45 -12.38 10.25
CA ARG A 373 -3.67 -11.68 8.98
C ARG A 373 -4.85 -12.28 8.23
N ARG A 374 -4.93 -13.61 8.18
CA ARG A 374 -6.00 -14.36 7.51
C ARG A 374 -7.33 -14.12 8.20
N THR A 375 -7.36 -14.22 9.54
CA THR A 375 -8.57 -14.03 10.34
C THR A 375 -9.20 -12.67 10.07
N LEU A 376 -8.42 -11.60 10.19
CA LEU A 376 -8.90 -10.24 10.03
C LEU A 376 -9.30 -9.93 8.58
N TYR A 377 -8.54 -10.38 7.58
CA TYR A 377 -8.88 -10.13 6.18
C TYR A 377 -10.14 -10.90 5.75
N VAL A 378 -10.26 -12.19 6.11
CA VAL A 378 -11.42 -13.02 5.73
C VAL A 378 -12.69 -12.54 6.43
N TRP A 379 -12.68 -12.37 7.75
CA TRP A 379 -13.87 -11.88 8.47
C TRP A 379 -14.17 -10.41 8.16
N GLY A 380 -13.15 -9.59 7.88
CA GLY A 380 -13.31 -8.23 7.35
C GLY A 380 -14.09 -8.24 6.04
N GLN A 381 -13.64 -8.98 5.02
CA GLN A 381 -14.35 -9.13 3.75
C GLN A 381 -15.79 -9.64 3.93
N GLY A 382 -16.01 -10.59 4.84
CA GLY A 382 -17.35 -11.11 5.15
C GLY A 382 -18.29 -10.07 5.76
N LEU A 383 -17.78 -9.22 6.67
CA LEU A 383 -18.53 -8.10 7.23
C LEU A 383 -18.82 -7.03 6.18
N LEU A 384 -17.83 -6.61 5.39
CA LEU A 384 -18.01 -5.63 4.30
C LEU A 384 -19.06 -6.09 3.27
N CYS A 385 -18.98 -7.36 2.86
CA CYS A 385 -19.96 -8.03 2.01
C CYS A 385 -21.37 -7.97 2.61
N THR A 386 -21.51 -8.31 3.89
CA THR A 386 -22.80 -8.27 4.60
C THR A 386 -23.37 -6.85 4.65
N THR A 387 -22.55 -5.85 4.98
CA THR A 387 -22.96 -4.44 5.02
C THR A 387 -23.42 -3.91 3.65
N LEU A 388 -22.76 -4.29 2.56
CA LEU A 388 -23.17 -3.90 1.20
C LEU A 388 -24.50 -4.52 0.77
N PHE A 389 -24.73 -5.81 1.08
CA PHE A 389 -26.03 -6.43 0.84
C PHE A 389 -27.14 -5.76 1.67
N LEU A 390 -26.88 -5.39 2.92
CA LEU A 390 -27.85 -4.64 3.73
C LEU A 390 -28.20 -3.28 3.11
N ILE A 391 -27.21 -2.52 2.61
CA ILE A 391 -27.44 -1.24 1.93
C ILE A 391 -28.31 -1.40 0.67
N GLY A 392 -28.09 -2.46 -0.11
CA GLY A 392 -28.90 -2.79 -1.29
C GLY A 392 -30.32 -3.23 -0.95
N ILE A 393 -30.50 -4.10 0.06
CA ILE A 393 -31.81 -4.55 0.54
C ILE A 393 -32.63 -3.37 1.06
N LEU A 394 -32.00 -2.44 1.79
CA LEU A 394 -32.64 -1.22 2.26
C LEU A 394 -33.17 -0.37 1.10
N ASP A 395 -32.37 -0.16 0.05
CA ASP A 395 -32.74 0.64 -1.14
C ASP A 395 -33.98 0.10 -1.86
N VAL A 396 -34.11 -1.23 -1.91
CA VAL A 396 -35.27 -1.92 -2.51
C VAL A 396 -36.50 -1.89 -1.60
N SER A 397 -36.33 -1.75 -0.29
CA SER A 397 -37.46 -1.84 0.66
C SER A 397 -38.34 -0.59 0.68
N SER A 398 -37.75 0.62 0.66
CA SER A 398 -38.47 1.90 0.53
C SER A 398 -37.49 3.07 0.41
N SER A 399 -37.86 4.12 -0.34
CA SER A 399 -37.08 5.35 -0.51
C SER A 399 -37.35 6.42 0.57
N ALA A 400 -37.83 6.04 1.75
CA ALA A 400 -38.10 6.98 2.85
C ALA A 400 -36.79 7.53 3.46
N ASN A 401 -36.74 8.82 3.80
CA ASN A 401 -35.53 9.49 4.31
C ASN A 401 -34.81 8.71 5.43
N GLY A 402 -35.53 8.14 6.40
CA GLY A 402 -34.93 7.35 7.49
C GLY A 402 -34.13 6.12 7.02
N ILE A 403 -34.48 5.54 5.87
CA ILE A 403 -33.74 4.44 5.26
C ILE A 403 -32.45 4.95 4.61
N MET A 404 -32.47 6.12 3.97
CA MET A 404 -31.29 6.73 3.37
C MET A 404 -30.24 7.11 4.45
N TRP A 405 -30.71 7.60 5.60
CA TRP A 405 -29.86 7.80 6.79
C TRP A 405 -29.27 6.47 7.31
N ALA A 406 -30.05 5.39 7.31
CA ALA A 406 -29.56 4.06 7.70
C ALA A 406 -28.53 3.48 6.71
N GLN A 407 -28.76 3.60 5.40
CA GLN A 407 -27.81 3.21 4.35
C GLN A 407 -26.48 3.96 4.51
N ALA A 408 -26.53 5.28 4.72
CA ALA A 408 -25.34 6.10 4.84
C ALA A 408 -24.60 5.84 6.18
N GLY A 409 -25.32 5.51 7.26
CA GLY A 409 -24.75 4.98 8.50
C GLY A 409 -24.07 3.61 8.32
N LEU A 410 -24.62 2.74 7.46
CA LEU A 410 -23.97 1.48 7.07
C LEU A 410 -22.72 1.71 6.21
N CYS A 411 -22.67 2.74 5.35
CA CYS A 411 -21.44 3.13 4.66
C CYS A 411 -20.35 3.59 5.65
N PHE A 412 -20.72 4.35 6.69
CA PHE A 412 -19.80 4.68 7.80
C PHE A 412 -19.27 3.42 8.53
N PHE A 413 -20.14 2.44 8.80
CA PHE A 413 -19.74 1.18 9.42
C PHE A 413 -18.84 0.34 8.50
N TRP A 414 -19.15 0.26 7.21
CA TRP A 414 -18.29 -0.36 6.19
C TRP A 414 -16.89 0.29 6.22
N LEU A 415 -16.80 1.61 6.28
CA LEU A 415 -15.52 2.33 6.25
C LEU A 415 -14.67 2.08 7.50
N LEU A 416 -15.31 1.99 8.67
CA LEU A 416 -14.66 1.59 9.91
C LEU A 416 -14.08 0.17 9.80
N ILE A 417 -14.89 -0.81 9.37
CA ILE A 417 -14.43 -2.20 9.21
C ILE A 417 -13.31 -2.32 8.18
N TYR A 418 -13.42 -1.63 7.03
CA TYR A 418 -12.41 -1.62 5.98
C TYR A 418 -11.06 -1.09 6.50
N SER A 419 -11.11 0.01 7.27
CA SER A 419 -9.93 0.68 7.81
C SER A 419 -9.30 -0.06 9.00
N LEU A 420 -10.08 -0.87 9.72
CA LEU A 420 -9.57 -1.78 10.75
C LEU A 420 -8.95 -3.07 10.15
N THR A 421 -9.45 -3.51 8.99
CA THR A 421 -9.12 -4.84 8.41
C THR A 421 -8.51 -4.77 7.01
N VAL A 422 -9.34 -4.74 5.97
CA VAL A 422 -8.96 -5.01 4.57
C VAL A 422 -7.90 -4.06 4.04
N GLY A 423 -8.02 -2.74 4.27
CA GLY A 423 -7.07 -1.75 3.76
C GLY A 423 -5.63 -1.98 4.28
N PRO A 424 -5.37 -1.84 5.59
CA PRO A 424 -4.03 -1.97 6.15
C PRO A 424 -3.42 -3.36 5.97
N ILE A 425 -4.21 -4.41 6.19
CA ILE A 425 -3.70 -5.78 6.29
C ILE A 425 -3.31 -6.33 4.90
N THR A 426 -3.86 -5.78 3.82
CA THR A 426 -3.41 -6.11 2.46
C THR A 426 -1.91 -5.86 2.26
N TYR A 427 -1.40 -4.72 2.74
CA TYR A 427 0.02 -4.37 2.62
C TYR A 427 0.92 -5.34 3.41
N ALA A 428 0.46 -5.81 4.57
CA ALA A 428 1.13 -6.88 5.32
C ALA A 428 1.12 -8.20 4.55
N ILE A 429 -0.06 -8.69 4.13
CA ILE A 429 -0.23 -9.95 3.37
C ILE A 429 0.70 -10.02 2.16
N VAL A 430 0.78 -8.95 1.37
CA VAL A 430 1.61 -8.89 0.16
C VAL A 430 3.11 -8.93 0.49
N SER A 431 3.53 -8.26 1.58
CA SER A 431 4.93 -8.29 2.04
C SER A 431 5.35 -9.62 2.68
N GLU A 432 4.40 -10.37 3.24
CA GLU A 432 4.64 -11.65 3.92
C GLU A 432 4.51 -12.86 2.96
N THR A 433 3.60 -12.81 1.98
CA THR A 433 3.29 -13.95 1.09
C THR A 433 4.25 -14.09 -0.10
N SER A 434 4.88 -13.00 -0.53
CA SER A 434 5.76 -12.97 -1.70
C SER A 434 7.08 -13.70 -1.44
N SER A 435 7.47 -14.60 -2.34
CA SER A 435 8.81 -15.22 -2.34
C SER A 435 9.88 -14.13 -2.40
N VAL A 436 10.95 -14.24 -1.62
CA VAL A 436 12.03 -13.22 -1.57
C VAL A 436 12.54 -12.91 -2.98
N ARG A 437 12.93 -13.95 -3.73
CA ARG A 437 13.42 -13.90 -5.12
C ARG A 437 12.52 -13.17 -6.12
N LEU A 438 11.20 -13.24 -5.95
CA LEU A 438 10.23 -12.69 -6.90
C LEU A 438 9.43 -11.53 -6.30
N ARG A 439 9.81 -11.03 -5.12
CA ARG A 439 9.05 -10.03 -4.36
C ARG A 439 8.88 -8.71 -5.14
N PRO A 440 9.91 -8.10 -5.75
CA PRO A 440 9.75 -6.86 -6.51
C PRO A 440 8.77 -7.02 -7.68
N LEU A 441 8.93 -8.10 -8.46
CA LEU A 441 8.08 -8.42 -9.62
C LEU A 441 6.63 -8.69 -9.18
N THR A 442 6.43 -9.47 -8.12
CA THR A 442 5.12 -9.85 -7.58
C THR A 442 4.36 -8.65 -7.02
N VAL A 443 5.04 -7.75 -6.29
CA VAL A 443 4.44 -6.51 -5.76
C VAL A 443 4.05 -5.57 -6.91
N CYS A 444 4.90 -5.45 -7.93
CA CYS A 444 4.61 -4.66 -9.13
C CYS A 444 3.37 -5.18 -9.88
N LEU A 445 3.28 -6.49 -10.11
CA LEU A 445 2.10 -7.13 -10.73
C LEU A 445 0.84 -6.91 -9.89
N ALA A 446 0.93 -7.10 -8.57
CA ALA A 446 -0.22 -6.97 -7.67
C ALA A 446 -0.75 -5.52 -7.57
N ARG A 447 0.14 -4.52 -7.50
CA ARG A 447 -0.27 -3.11 -7.52
C ARG A 447 -0.85 -2.71 -8.87
N THR A 448 -0.29 -3.22 -9.97
CA THR A 448 -0.83 -2.99 -11.33
C THR A 448 -2.23 -3.57 -11.48
N ALA A 449 -2.47 -4.79 -10.97
CA ALA A 449 -3.80 -5.41 -10.96
C ALA A 449 -4.83 -4.59 -10.15
N TYR A 450 -4.45 -4.10 -8.96
CA TYR A 450 -5.28 -3.16 -8.19
C TYR A 450 -5.58 -1.89 -8.97
N GLN A 451 -4.58 -1.27 -9.61
CA GLN A 451 -4.77 -0.02 -10.36
C GLN A 451 -5.70 -0.23 -11.57
N ILE A 452 -5.62 -1.37 -12.27
CA ILE A 452 -6.53 -1.73 -13.37
C ILE A 452 -7.97 -1.90 -12.88
N VAL A 453 -8.19 -2.65 -11.78
CA VAL A 453 -9.55 -2.85 -11.23
C VAL A 453 -10.11 -1.56 -10.62
N ASN A 454 -9.27 -0.72 -10.02
CA ASN A 454 -9.62 0.62 -9.58
C ASN A 454 -10.06 1.50 -10.77
N VAL A 455 -9.35 1.44 -11.91
CA VAL A 455 -9.76 2.16 -13.13
C VAL A 455 -11.17 1.74 -13.58
N VAL A 456 -11.45 0.44 -13.66
CA VAL A 456 -12.79 -0.07 -14.01
C VAL A 456 -13.85 0.37 -12.98
N SER A 457 -13.53 0.30 -11.68
CA SER A 457 -14.46 0.69 -10.61
C SER A 457 -14.80 2.19 -10.63
N GLN A 458 -13.81 3.05 -10.85
CA GLN A 458 -13.96 4.51 -10.98
C GLN A 458 -14.70 4.92 -12.25
N VAL A 459 -14.64 4.12 -13.33
CA VAL A 459 -15.52 4.31 -14.50
C VAL A 459 -16.96 3.89 -14.18
N LEU A 460 -17.17 2.74 -13.51
CA LEU A 460 -18.53 2.24 -13.20
C LEU A 460 -19.29 3.07 -12.17
N HIS A 461 -18.61 3.64 -11.16
CA HIS A 461 -19.25 4.36 -10.05
C HIS A 461 -20.14 5.53 -10.52
N PRO A 462 -19.70 6.45 -11.41
CA PRO A 462 -20.58 7.47 -11.99
C PRO A 462 -21.82 6.92 -12.70
N TYR A 463 -21.74 5.81 -13.44
CA TYR A 463 -22.91 5.22 -14.11
C TYR A 463 -23.93 4.65 -13.10
N PHE A 464 -23.45 4.06 -11.99
CA PHE A 464 -24.31 3.59 -10.90
C PHE A 464 -24.97 4.74 -10.12
N MET A 465 -24.26 5.86 -9.90
CA MET A 465 -24.76 6.98 -9.09
C MET A 465 -25.64 7.96 -9.87
N ASN A 466 -25.38 8.18 -11.16
CA ASN A 466 -26.03 9.22 -11.96
C ASN A 466 -27.52 8.87 -12.27
N PRO A 467 -28.49 9.73 -11.91
CA PRO A 467 -29.91 9.54 -12.21
C PRO A 467 -30.27 9.42 -13.70
N THR A 468 -29.45 9.97 -14.60
CA THR A 468 -29.68 9.91 -16.07
C THR A 468 -29.00 8.70 -16.73
N ALA A 469 -28.36 7.82 -15.95
CA ALA A 469 -27.64 6.64 -16.43
C ALA A 469 -28.32 5.35 -15.93
N TRP A 470 -27.61 4.50 -15.18
CA TRP A 470 -28.20 3.27 -14.62
C TRP A 470 -29.01 3.53 -13.34
N ASN A 471 -28.84 4.71 -12.72
CA ASN A 471 -29.56 5.16 -11.51
C ASN A 471 -29.73 4.05 -10.45
N ALA A 472 -28.65 3.32 -10.18
CA ALA A 472 -28.67 2.18 -9.29
C ALA A 472 -28.68 2.60 -7.81
N SER A 473 -28.16 3.79 -7.49
CA SER A 473 -28.11 4.33 -6.12
C SER A 473 -27.62 3.26 -5.12
N GLY A 474 -28.31 3.03 -4.00
CA GLY A 474 -27.95 2.00 -3.02
C GLY A 474 -28.09 0.56 -3.53
N LYS A 475 -28.86 0.30 -4.60
CA LYS A 475 -28.91 -1.03 -5.26
C LYS A 475 -27.58 -1.45 -5.87
N SER A 476 -26.68 -0.50 -6.15
CA SER A 476 -25.29 -0.85 -6.52
C SER A 476 -24.54 -1.56 -5.37
N GLY A 477 -25.04 -1.50 -4.13
CA GLY A 477 -24.65 -2.37 -3.02
C GLY A 477 -24.86 -3.87 -3.28
N PHE A 478 -25.80 -4.28 -4.16
CA PHE A 478 -25.89 -5.68 -4.61
C PHE A 478 -24.75 -6.06 -5.56
N PHE A 479 -24.34 -5.15 -6.46
CA PHE A 479 -23.22 -5.39 -7.37
C PHE A 479 -21.91 -5.48 -6.58
N TRP A 480 -21.62 -4.49 -5.73
CA TRP A 480 -20.44 -4.48 -4.89
C TRP A 480 -20.47 -5.56 -3.79
N GLY A 481 -21.66 -5.92 -3.28
CA GLY A 481 -21.86 -7.06 -2.39
C GLY A 481 -21.55 -8.39 -3.08
N GLY A 482 -21.93 -8.54 -4.36
CA GLY A 482 -21.57 -9.70 -5.17
C GLY A 482 -20.06 -9.82 -5.42
N THR A 483 -19.36 -8.72 -5.71
CA THR A 483 -17.89 -8.73 -5.84
C THR A 483 -17.19 -8.95 -4.49
N ALA A 484 -17.73 -8.41 -3.40
CA ALA A 484 -17.23 -8.64 -2.05
C ALA A 484 -17.42 -10.10 -1.62
N LEU A 485 -18.54 -10.74 -1.99
CA LEU A 485 -18.80 -12.16 -1.75
C LEU A 485 -17.79 -13.04 -2.52
N ALA A 486 -17.49 -12.71 -3.78
CA ALA A 486 -16.46 -13.40 -4.55
C ALA A 486 -15.07 -13.26 -3.91
N ALA A 487 -14.71 -12.05 -3.44
CA ALA A 487 -13.47 -11.80 -2.71
C ALA A 487 -13.41 -12.54 -1.36
N PHE A 488 -14.52 -12.60 -0.62
CA PHE A 488 -14.66 -13.34 0.64
C PHE A 488 -14.49 -14.86 0.44
N VAL A 489 -15.20 -15.45 -0.53
CA VAL A 489 -15.12 -16.88 -0.86
C VAL A 489 -13.70 -17.23 -1.32
N TRP A 490 -13.10 -16.42 -2.20
CA TRP A 490 -11.71 -16.60 -2.59
C TRP A 490 -10.77 -16.55 -1.37
N ALA A 491 -10.89 -15.53 -0.52
CA ALA A 491 -10.03 -15.36 0.64
C ALA A 491 -10.16 -16.52 1.64
N PHE A 492 -11.38 -17.00 1.90
CA PHE A 492 -11.63 -18.13 2.79
C PHE A 492 -10.85 -19.40 2.37
N PHE A 493 -10.82 -19.72 1.07
CA PHE A 493 -10.18 -20.93 0.55
C PHE A 493 -8.69 -20.76 0.16
N ARG A 494 -8.27 -19.59 -0.34
CA ARG A 494 -6.93 -19.38 -0.93
C ARG A 494 -5.95 -18.65 -0.02
N LEU A 495 -6.40 -17.74 0.85
CA LEU A 495 -5.52 -16.94 1.71
C LEU A 495 -4.97 -17.78 2.88
N PRO A 496 -3.64 -17.94 3.01
CA PRO A 496 -3.02 -18.59 4.17
C PRO A 496 -2.88 -17.62 5.36
N GLU A 497 -2.61 -18.16 6.55
CA GLU A 497 -2.15 -17.37 7.68
C GLU A 497 -0.61 -17.33 7.69
N ALA A 498 -0.05 -16.14 7.92
CA ALA A 498 1.40 -15.87 7.94
C ALA A 498 1.90 -15.41 9.32
N LYS A 499 0.99 -15.18 10.29
CA LYS A 499 1.34 -14.82 11.67
C LYS A 499 2.37 -15.80 12.26
N ASN A 500 3.44 -15.24 12.83
CA ASN A 500 4.52 -15.94 13.53
C ASN A 500 5.28 -16.97 12.65
N ARG A 501 5.45 -16.70 11.35
CA ARG A 501 6.27 -17.51 10.44
C ARG A 501 7.45 -16.73 9.88
N THR A 502 8.60 -17.39 9.78
CA THR A 502 9.75 -16.92 8.99
C THR A 502 9.46 -17.04 7.49
N TYR A 503 10.21 -16.28 6.66
CA TYR A 503 10.12 -16.43 5.21
C TYR A 503 10.50 -17.85 4.74
N ALA A 504 11.48 -18.49 5.39
CA ALA A 504 11.89 -19.86 5.09
C ALA A 504 10.79 -20.90 5.40
N GLU A 505 10.11 -20.82 6.54
CA GLU A 505 8.93 -21.66 6.83
C GLU A 505 7.82 -21.45 5.78
N LEU A 506 7.58 -20.20 5.36
CA LEU A 506 6.59 -19.91 4.32
C LEU A 506 7.02 -20.49 2.96
N ASP A 507 8.30 -20.39 2.59
CA ASP A 507 8.84 -21.03 1.38
C ASP A 507 8.63 -22.55 1.40
N ILE A 508 8.89 -23.23 2.53
CA ILE A 508 8.63 -24.67 2.69
C ILE A 508 7.12 -24.99 2.63
N LEU A 509 6.26 -24.25 3.36
CA LEU A 509 4.81 -24.46 3.36
C LEU A 509 4.18 -24.29 1.96
N PHE A 510 4.69 -23.33 1.18
CA PHE A 510 4.28 -23.11 -0.21
C PHE A 510 4.84 -24.18 -1.16
N ALA A 511 6.12 -24.58 -1.01
CA ALA A 511 6.75 -25.64 -1.80
C ALA A 511 6.05 -26.99 -1.62
N SER A 512 5.72 -27.36 -0.36
CA SER A 512 4.93 -28.54 0.01
C SER A 512 3.43 -28.43 -0.32
N LYS A 513 3.02 -27.37 -1.05
CA LYS A 513 1.66 -27.15 -1.59
C LYS A 513 0.53 -27.23 -0.55
N ILE A 514 0.82 -26.97 0.73
CA ILE A 514 -0.14 -27.13 1.83
C ILE A 514 -1.42 -26.31 1.60
N LYS A 515 -2.58 -26.84 1.99
CA LYS A 515 -3.87 -26.11 1.88
C LYS A 515 -3.84 -24.88 2.78
N ALA A 516 -4.35 -23.75 2.29
CA ALA A 516 -4.20 -22.44 2.95
C ALA A 516 -4.72 -22.41 4.39
N ASN A 517 -5.76 -23.18 4.70
CA ASN A 517 -6.31 -23.34 6.04
C ASN A 517 -5.42 -24.16 7.02
N LYS A 518 -4.46 -24.95 6.55
CA LYS A 518 -3.52 -25.73 7.39
C LYS A 518 -2.19 -25.02 7.69
N PHE A 519 -1.92 -23.84 7.13
CA PHE A 519 -0.68 -23.06 7.38
C PHE A 519 -0.49 -22.72 8.88
N ALA A 520 -1.60 -22.48 9.61
CA ALA A 520 -1.57 -22.19 11.03
C ALA A 520 -1.31 -23.43 11.92
N SER A 521 -1.61 -24.65 11.44
CA SER A 521 -1.55 -25.90 12.23
C SER A 521 -0.37 -26.81 11.87
N THR A 522 0.25 -26.62 10.71
CA THR A 522 1.41 -27.39 10.25
C THR A 522 2.67 -26.88 10.93
N VAL A 523 3.36 -27.72 11.70
CA VAL A 523 4.71 -27.40 12.20
C VAL A 523 5.71 -27.67 11.08
N VAL A 524 6.64 -26.73 10.88
CA VAL A 524 7.77 -26.83 9.95
C VAL A 524 9.03 -26.46 10.73
N ASP A 525 10.06 -27.28 10.60
CA ASP A 525 11.39 -27.00 11.12
C ASP A 525 12.32 -26.67 9.93
N PRO A 526 12.75 -25.41 9.75
CA PRO A 526 13.62 -25.02 8.64
C PRO A 526 15.06 -25.57 8.77
N TYR A 527 15.44 -26.15 9.92
CA TYR A 527 16.77 -26.71 10.18
C TYR A 527 16.80 -28.25 10.21
N ALA A 528 15.66 -28.92 9.97
CA ALA A 528 15.56 -30.38 9.96
C ALA A 528 16.33 -31.09 8.82
N VAL A 529 17.07 -30.36 7.98
CA VAL A 529 17.87 -30.91 6.88
C VAL A 529 19.14 -31.58 7.42
N ARG A 530 18.98 -32.79 7.98
CA ARG A 530 20.04 -33.81 8.01
C ARG A 530 19.84 -34.76 6.82
N PRO A 531 20.89 -35.10 6.05
CA PRO A 531 20.75 -35.80 4.78
C PRO A 531 20.52 -37.31 4.96
N SER A 532 19.31 -37.72 5.38
CA SER A 532 18.97 -39.15 5.50
C SER A 532 17.49 -39.54 5.40
N GLU A 533 16.52 -38.65 5.65
CA GLU A 533 15.10 -39.05 5.80
C GLU A 533 14.15 -38.45 4.74
N SER A 534 13.09 -39.20 4.42
CA SER A 534 12.19 -38.98 3.28
C SER A 534 11.10 -37.93 3.53
N GLU A 535 10.47 -37.45 2.45
CA GLU A 535 9.54 -36.31 2.41
C GLU A 535 8.36 -36.37 3.42
N GLU A 536 7.99 -37.57 3.89
CA GLU A 536 6.90 -37.77 4.86
C GLU A 536 7.24 -37.26 6.28
N GLY A 537 8.53 -37.10 6.63
CA GLY A 537 8.95 -36.67 7.97
C GLY A 537 8.79 -35.17 8.28
N LEU A 538 8.67 -34.33 7.24
CA LEU A 538 8.81 -32.87 7.33
C LEU A 538 7.54 -32.11 7.77
N VAL A 539 6.39 -32.80 7.89
CA VAL A 539 5.10 -32.19 8.22
C VAL A 539 4.53 -32.90 9.45
N ARG A 540 4.63 -32.25 10.61
CA ARG A 540 3.95 -32.70 11.84
C ARG A 540 2.74 -31.80 12.10
N GLU A 541 1.57 -32.40 12.24
CA GLU A 541 0.41 -31.69 12.77
C GLU A 541 0.62 -31.43 14.27
N LYS A 542 0.12 -30.31 14.79
CA LYS A 542 0.16 -30.00 16.23
C LYS A 542 -0.40 -31.20 17.03
N PRO A 543 0.25 -31.61 18.13
CA PRO A 543 -0.42 -32.42 19.15
C PRO A 543 -1.70 -31.72 19.59
N GLN A 544 -2.77 -32.48 19.79
CA GLN A 544 -3.95 -31.96 20.47
C GLN A 544 -3.58 -31.69 21.92
N GLU A 545 -3.79 -30.46 22.38
CA GLU A 545 -3.76 -30.14 23.81
C GLU A 545 -4.89 -30.96 24.47
N PRO A 546 -4.63 -31.74 25.55
CA PRO A 546 -5.67 -32.49 26.23
C PRO A 546 -6.65 -31.51 26.90
N ASN A 547 -7.94 -31.78 26.81
CA ASN A 547 -8.96 -31.01 27.52
C ASN A 547 -8.86 -31.28 29.03
N GLU A 548 -8.66 -30.23 29.82
CA GLU A 548 -9.04 -30.11 31.23
C GLU A 548 -9.92 -28.86 31.41
#